data_AF-T0ZJE2-F1
#
_entry.id   AF-T0ZJE2-F1
#
_cell.length_a   1.000
_cell.length_b   1.000
_cell.length_c   1.000
_cell.angle_alpha   90.00
_cell.angle_beta   90.00
_cell.angle_gamma   90.00
#
_symmetry.space_group_name_H-M   'P 1'
#
loop_
_entity.id
_entity.type
_entity.pdbx_description
1 polymer ?
#
loop_
_entity_poly.entity_id
_entity_poly.type
_entity_poly.pdbx_seq_one_letter_code
_entity_poly.pdbx_strand_id
1 'polypeptide(L)'
;MGVLHRINDLADRPVGYVPKNHIPYIHAVPLLEVISYAKEKTRYTAPVREAYAKMIERFGDELDVLTKAKISDIEETAGSEIAECIDNVRNDRITIKPGYSGVFGELDLLSRGKPEKTPATQQKSMSDFFSCILW
;
A
#
# COMPACT_ATOMS: atom_id res chain seq x y z
N MET A 1 -21.60 -9.95 -4.95
CA MET A 1 -20.84 -10.63 -6.03
C MET A 1 -19.67 -9.75 -6.43
N GLY A 2 -18.44 -10.28 -6.43
CA GLY A 2 -17.21 -9.55 -6.79
C GLY A 2 -16.60 -10.03 -8.11
N VAL A 3 -15.53 -9.37 -8.58
CA VAL A 3 -14.87 -9.69 -9.86
C VAL A 3 -14.40 -11.15 -9.90
N LEU A 4 -13.76 -11.63 -8.82
CA LEU A 4 -13.27 -13.01 -8.72
C LEU A 4 -14.39 -14.05 -8.90
N HIS A 5 -15.58 -13.80 -8.35
CA HIS A 5 -16.73 -14.69 -8.51
C HIS A 5 -17.12 -14.82 -9.99
N ARG A 6 -17.23 -13.69 -10.69
CA ARG A 6 -17.62 -13.70 -12.10
C ARG A 6 -16.57 -14.36 -12.99
N ILE A 7 -15.29 -14.20 -12.67
CA ILE A 7 -14.20 -14.91 -13.35
C ILE A 7 -14.36 -16.43 -13.13
N ASN A 8 -14.61 -16.85 -11.89
CA ASN A 8 -14.76 -18.26 -11.57
C ASN A 8 -15.98 -18.91 -12.25
N ASP A 9 -17.10 -18.18 -12.37
CA ASP A 9 -18.30 -18.67 -13.07
C ASP A 9 -18.07 -18.88 -14.58
N LEU A 10 -17.13 -18.14 -15.18
CA LEU A 10 -16.87 -18.15 -16.63
C LEU A 10 -15.61 -18.95 -17.01
N ALA A 11 -14.79 -19.34 -16.03
CA ALA A 11 -13.53 -20.00 -16.28
C ALA A 11 -13.75 -21.41 -16.87
N ASP A 12 -13.11 -21.67 -18.00
CA ASP A 12 -13.09 -22.95 -18.71
C ASP A 12 -11.86 -23.81 -18.37
N ARG A 13 -10.94 -23.26 -17.57
CA ARG A 13 -9.64 -23.85 -17.23
C ARG A 13 -9.50 -24.03 -15.71
N PRO A 14 -8.74 -25.05 -15.26
CA PRO A 14 -8.51 -25.24 -13.83
C PRO A 14 -7.73 -24.07 -13.23
N VAL A 15 -7.96 -23.84 -11.93
CA VAL A 15 -7.22 -22.85 -11.15
C VAL A 15 -5.72 -23.12 -11.25
N GLY A 16 -4.94 -22.08 -11.54
CA GLY A 16 -3.48 -22.17 -11.68
C GLY A 16 -3.00 -22.61 -13.07
N TYR A 17 -3.87 -22.77 -14.06
CA TYR A 17 -3.43 -23.02 -15.43
C TYR A 17 -2.63 -21.84 -16.00
N VAL A 18 -1.39 -22.10 -16.42
CA VAL A 18 -0.52 -21.11 -17.09
C VAL A 18 -0.29 -21.54 -18.55
N PRO A 19 -0.68 -20.72 -19.55
CA PRO A 19 -0.39 -20.99 -20.96
C PRO A 19 1.12 -21.08 -21.26
N LYS A 20 1.51 -21.85 -22.27
CA LYS A 20 2.93 -22.04 -22.65
C LYS A 20 3.69 -20.73 -22.95
N ASN A 21 3.02 -19.74 -23.53
CA ASN A 21 3.60 -18.43 -23.89
C ASN A 21 3.09 -17.31 -22.99
N HIS A 22 2.87 -17.59 -21.70
CA HIS A 22 2.44 -16.60 -20.72
C HIS A 22 3.52 -15.51 -20.53
N ILE A 23 3.11 -14.25 -20.71
CA ILE A 23 3.92 -13.09 -20.34
C ILE A 23 3.71 -12.87 -18.83
N PRO A 24 4.79 -12.85 -18.02
CA PRO A 24 4.66 -12.63 -16.58
C PRO A 24 4.04 -11.26 -16.31
N TYR A 25 3.23 -11.20 -15.25
CA TYR A 25 2.77 -9.95 -14.69
C TYR A 25 3.58 -9.65 -13.42
N ILE A 26 3.62 -8.39 -13.04
CA ILE A 26 4.26 -7.93 -11.79
C ILE A 26 3.19 -7.32 -10.89
N HIS A 27 3.32 -7.58 -9.58
CA HIS A 27 2.56 -6.85 -8.59
C HIS A 27 3.25 -5.49 -8.35
N ALA A 28 2.50 -4.41 -8.52
CA ALA A 28 3.00 -3.06 -8.29
C ALA A 28 1.97 -2.26 -7.48
N VAL A 29 2.49 -1.50 -6.53
CA VAL A 29 1.73 -0.52 -5.74
C VAL A 29 2.20 0.87 -6.18
N PRO A 30 1.31 1.84 -6.40
CA PRO A 30 1.72 3.18 -6.80
C PRO A 30 2.77 3.75 -5.83
N LEU A 31 3.83 4.35 -6.37
CA LEU A 31 4.95 4.84 -5.58
C LEU A 31 4.50 5.85 -4.52
N LEU A 32 3.50 6.67 -4.84
CA LEU A 32 2.94 7.63 -3.90
C LEU A 32 2.28 6.93 -2.69
N GLU A 33 1.61 5.80 -2.89
CA GLU A 33 1.02 5.00 -1.80
C GLU A 33 2.11 4.32 -0.97
N VAL A 34 3.19 3.84 -1.62
CA VAL A 34 4.35 3.26 -0.92
C VAL A 34 5.01 4.30 0.00
N ILE A 35 5.27 5.50 -0.51
CA ILE A 35 5.86 6.60 0.27
C ILE A 35 4.90 7.06 1.38
N SER A 36 3.61 7.16 1.07
CA SER A 36 2.55 7.52 2.03
C SER A 36 2.52 6.52 3.20
N TYR A 37 2.57 5.23 2.90
CA TYR A 37 2.61 4.15 3.88
C TYR A 37 3.89 4.23 4.73
N ALA A 38 5.06 4.30 4.10
CA ALA A 38 6.35 4.36 4.80
C ALA A 38 6.48 5.60 5.71
N LYS A 39 5.92 6.74 5.31
CA LYS A 39 5.98 7.99 6.10
C LYS A 39 4.84 8.14 7.10
N GLU A 40 3.89 7.20 7.15
CA GLU A 40 2.67 7.28 7.97
C GLU A 40 1.90 8.61 7.76
N LYS A 41 1.87 9.10 6.52
CA LYS A 41 1.24 10.37 6.13
C LYS A 41 0.32 10.14 4.96
N THR A 42 -0.64 11.02 4.73
CA THR A 42 -1.49 10.93 3.53
C THR A 42 -0.71 11.34 2.29
N ARG A 43 -1.06 10.73 1.15
CA ARG A 43 -0.47 11.01 -0.18
C ARG A 43 -0.50 12.47 -0.64
N TYR A 44 -1.36 13.28 -0.01
CA TYR A 44 -1.55 14.69 -0.34
C TYR A 44 -0.57 15.63 0.38
N THR A 45 0.17 15.12 1.37
CA THR A 45 1.11 15.94 2.15
C THR A 45 2.36 16.31 1.35
N ALA A 46 2.91 17.50 1.60
CA ALA A 46 4.13 17.97 0.93
C ALA A 46 5.33 17.00 1.08
N PRO A 47 5.61 16.42 2.27
CA PRO A 47 6.75 15.50 2.42
C PRO A 47 6.65 14.24 1.58
N VAL A 48 5.42 13.77 1.28
CA VAL A 48 5.22 12.59 0.41
C VAL A 48 5.44 12.98 -1.05
N ARG A 49 4.92 14.12 -1.48
CA ARG A 49 5.09 14.63 -2.86
C ARG A 49 6.53 15.01 -3.17
N GLU A 50 7.24 15.61 -2.23
CA GLU A 50 8.66 15.95 -2.36
C GLU A 50 9.53 14.71 -2.49
N ALA A 51 9.29 13.68 -1.65
CA ALA A 51 9.98 12.41 -1.76
C ALA A 51 9.69 11.72 -3.11
N TYR A 52 8.44 11.74 -3.56
CA TYR A 52 8.06 11.24 -4.88
C TYR A 52 8.82 11.97 -5.99
N ALA A 53 8.77 13.31 -6.02
CA ALA A 53 9.45 14.12 -7.03
C ALA A 53 10.96 13.86 -7.06
N LYS A 54 11.60 13.78 -5.88
CA LYS A 54 13.04 13.47 -5.75
C LYS A 54 13.40 12.10 -6.35
N MET A 55 12.54 11.09 -6.14
CA MET A 55 12.76 9.76 -6.71
C MET A 55 12.58 9.76 -8.22
N ILE A 56 11.54 10.42 -8.74
CA ILE A 56 11.35 10.56 -10.19
C ILE A 56 12.53 11.29 -10.84
N GLU A 57 13.03 12.38 -10.22
CA GLU A 57 14.19 13.12 -10.73
C GLU A 57 15.45 12.26 -10.78
N ARG A 58 15.69 11.42 -9.77
CA ARG A 58 16.90 10.57 -9.72
C ARG A 58 16.82 9.31 -10.59
N PHE A 59 15.64 8.70 -10.72
CA PHE A 59 15.47 7.39 -11.35
C PHE A 59 14.73 7.43 -12.70
N GLY A 60 14.20 8.59 -13.11
CA GLY A 60 13.54 8.81 -14.39
C GLY A 60 12.01 8.81 -14.28
N ASP A 61 11.42 7.66 -13.97
CA ASP A 61 9.97 7.52 -13.85
C ASP A 61 9.54 6.52 -12.75
N GLU A 62 8.23 6.47 -12.48
CA GLU A 62 7.67 5.63 -11.42
C GLU A 62 7.90 4.14 -11.69
N LEU A 63 7.81 3.70 -12.94
CA LEU A 63 7.97 2.29 -13.28
C LEU A 63 9.43 1.86 -13.05
N ASP A 64 10.38 2.71 -13.40
CA ASP A 64 11.81 2.47 -13.19
C ASP A 64 12.16 2.44 -11.70
N VAL A 65 11.56 3.32 -10.89
CA VAL A 65 11.66 3.27 -9.43
C VAL A 65 11.09 1.95 -8.88
N LEU A 66 9.93 1.50 -9.36
CA LEU A 66 9.27 0.30 -8.85
C LEU A 66 9.88 -1.00 -9.36
N THR A 67 10.61 -1.00 -10.49
CA THR A 67 11.06 -2.25 -11.15
C THR A 67 12.57 -2.38 -11.36
N LYS A 68 13.30 -1.29 -11.63
CA LYS A 68 14.71 -1.34 -12.07
C LYS A 68 15.70 -0.75 -11.07
N ALA A 69 15.32 0.31 -10.37
CA ALA A 69 16.20 1.02 -9.45
C ALA A 69 16.74 0.08 -8.37
N LYS A 70 18.03 0.18 -8.02
CA LYS A 70 18.62 -0.64 -6.96
C LYS A 70 18.10 -0.19 -5.60
N ILE A 71 17.85 -1.16 -4.71
CA ILE A 71 17.34 -0.88 -3.36
C ILE A 71 18.31 0.02 -2.57
N SER A 72 19.63 -0.18 -2.72
CA SER A 72 20.66 0.68 -2.11
C SER A 72 20.53 2.15 -2.52
N ASP A 73 20.30 2.41 -3.81
CA ASP A 73 20.23 3.76 -4.34
C ASP A 73 18.92 4.44 -3.88
N ILE A 74 17.85 3.66 -3.75
CA ILE A 74 16.57 4.11 -3.20
C ILE A 74 16.75 4.49 -1.72
N GLU A 75 17.43 3.64 -0.94
CA GLU A 75 17.72 3.89 0.47
C GLU A 75 18.50 5.19 0.67
N GLU A 76 19.56 5.41 -0.11
CA GLU A 76 20.31 6.68 -0.10
C GLU A 76 19.44 7.90 -0.45
N THR A 77 18.46 7.73 -1.33
CA THR A 77 17.67 8.83 -1.87
C THR A 77 16.49 9.20 -0.98
N ALA A 78 15.78 8.20 -0.47
CA ALA A 78 14.47 8.36 0.16
C ALA A 78 14.42 7.81 1.59
N GLY A 79 15.43 7.05 2.02
CA GLY A 79 15.52 6.43 3.33
C GLY A 79 15.16 4.94 3.31
N SER A 80 15.57 4.24 4.39
CA SER A 80 15.46 2.79 4.51
C SER A 80 14.02 2.27 4.50
N GLU A 81 13.08 2.94 5.16
CA GLU A 81 11.68 2.47 5.21
C GLU A 81 11.01 2.43 3.83
N ILE A 82 11.27 3.43 2.98
CA ILE A 82 10.74 3.46 1.60
C ILE A 82 11.40 2.37 0.77
N ALA A 83 12.72 2.19 0.91
CA ALA A 83 13.46 1.16 0.22
C ALA A 83 12.97 -0.25 0.59
N GLU A 84 12.74 -0.50 1.88
CA GLU A 84 12.19 -1.76 2.40
C GLU A 84 10.77 -2.02 1.88
N CYS A 85 9.89 -1.01 1.88
CA CYS A 85 8.55 -1.17 1.31
C CYS A 85 8.60 -1.54 -0.18
N ILE A 86 9.44 -0.86 -0.97
CA ILE A 86 9.59 -1.17 -2.41
C ILE A 86 10.15 -2.58 -2.59
N ASP A 87 11.14 -2.98 -1.79
CA ASP A 87 11.70 -4.33 -1.85
C ASP A 87 10.66 -5.40 -1.49
N ASN A 88 9.83 -5.16 -0.47
CA ASN A 88 8.76 -6.09 -0.11
C ASN A 88 7.69 -6.21 -1.21
N VAL A 89 7.32 -5.10 -1.87
CA VAL A 89 6.39 -5.13 -3.01
C VAL A 89 6.98 -5.93 -4.18
N ARG A 90 8.26 -5.72 -4.52
CA ARG A 90 8.93 -6.41 -5.62
C ARG A 90 9.06 -7.93 -5.42
N ASN A 91 9.14 -8.36 -4.16
CA ASN A 91 9.35 -9.75 -3.79
C ASN A 91 8.09 -10.43 -3.23
N ASP A 92 6.90 -9.84 -3.41
CA ASP A 92 5.63 -10.37 -2.93
C ASP A 92 5.59 -10.69 -1.42
N ARG A 93 6.34 -9.91 -0.62
CA ARG A 93 6.42 -10.05 0.85
C ARG A 93 5.47 -9.13 1.61
N ILE A 94 4.42 -8.67 0.95
CA ILE A 94 3.40 -7.78 1.51
C ILE A 94 2.14 -8.56 1.90
N THR A 95 1.40 -8.04 2.87
CA THR A 95 0.09 -8.59 3.24
C THR A 95 -1.03 -7.74 2.65
N ILE A 96 -1.97 -8.38 1.95
CA ILE A 96 -3.09 -7.72 1.28
C ILE A 96 -4.40 -8.22 1.88
N LYS A 97 -5.23 -7.32 2.38
CA LYS A 97 -6.65 -7.63 2.66
C LYS A 97 -7.48 -7.22 1.45
N PRO A 98 -8.17 -8.17 0.79
CA PRO A 98 -8.93 -7.86 -0.42
C PRO A 98 -10.10 -6.92 -0.10
N GLY A 99 -10.34 -5.97 -1.01
CA GLY A 99 -11.51 -5.09 -0.97
C GLY A 99 -12.80 -5.80 -1.40
N TYR A 100 -13.94 -5.16 -1.17
CA TYR A 100 -15.25 -5.69 -1.53
C TYR A 100 -16.25 -4.55 -1.81
N SER A 101 -17.24 -4.80 -2.68
CA SER A 101 -18.42 -3.94 -2.90
C SER A 101 -18.17 -2.42 -2.93
N GLY A 102 -17.11 -1.99 -3.62
CA GLY A 102 -16.74 -0.57 -3.76
C GLY A 102 -15.77 -0.02 -2.70
N VAL A 103 -15.39 -0.83 -1.72
CA VAL A 103 -14.34 -0.54 -0.74
C VAL A 103 -13.01 -1.10 -1.24
N PHE A 104 -11.97 -0.28 -1.24
CA PHE A 104 -10.61 -0.70 -1.58
C PHE A 104 -10.03 -1.66 -0.52
N GLY A 105 -9.07 -2.49 -0.93
CA GLY A 105 -8.35 -3.36 -0.02
C GLY A 105 -7.38 -2.58 0.89
N GLU A 106 -6.93 -3.22 1.95
CA GLU A 106 -5.89 -2.69 2.84
C GLU A 106 -4.55 -3.36 2.52
N LEU A 107 -3.47 -2.57 2.58
CA LEU A 107 -2.11 -3.01 2.33
C LEU A 107 -1.27 -2.87 3.60
N ASP A 108 -0.43 -3.87 3.86
CA ASP A 108 0.64 -3.85 4.85
C ASP A 108 1.96 -4.15 4.13
N LEU A 109 2.78 -3.11 3.93
CA LEU A 109 3.98 -3.16 3.11
C LEU A 109 5.25 -3.52 3.89
N LEU A 110 5.21 -3.43 5.22
CA LEU A 110 6.37 -3.73 6.06
C LEU A 110 6.24 -5.07 6.79
N SER A 111 5.13 -5.80 6.57
CA SER A 111 4.84 -7.05 7.28
C SER A 111 5.03 -6.90 8.80
N ARG A 112 4.80 -5.68 9.31
CA ARG A 112 4.78 -5.34 10.74
C ARG A 112 3.45 -5.89 11.25
N GLY A 113 3.42 -7.19 11.50
CA GLY A 113 2.20 -7.98 11.63
C GLY A 113 1.06 -7.24 12.34
N LYS A 114 -0.11 -7.18 11.69
CA LYS A 114 -1.40 -6.63 12.13
C LYS A 114 -1.31 -5.47 13.14
N PRO A 115 -1.75 -4.24 12.83
CA PRO A 115 -2.11 -3.32 13.89
C PRO A 115 -3.13 -4.04 14.78
N GLU A 116 -2.78 -4.24 16.06
CA GLU A 116 -3.77 -4.58 17.06
C GLU A 116 -4.91 -3.58 16.90
N LYS A 117 -6.14 -4.08 16.90
CA LYS A 117 -7.31 -3.22 16.91
C LYS A 117 -7.14 -2.27 18.09
N THR A 118 -6.76 -1.02 17.85
CA THR A 118 -6.84 0.01 18.87
C THR A 118 -8.29 0.01 19.31
N PRO A 119 -8.61 -0.22 20.60
CA PRO A 119 -9.98 -0.19 21.05
C PRO A 119 -10.55 1.17 20.65
N ALA A 120 -11.70 1.16 19.97
CA ALA A 120 -12.39 2.37 19.55
C ALA A 120 -12.47 3.31 20.76
N THR A 121 -11.82 4.46 20.67
CA THR A 121 -11.97 5.52 21.66
C THR A 121 -13.46 5.84 21.73
N GLN A 122 -14.10 5.51 22.86
CA GLN A 122 -15.48 5.87 23.10
C GLN A 122 -15.61 7.38 22.93
N GLN A 123 -16.34 7.79 21.91
CA GLN A 123 -16.73 9.18 21.72
C GLN A 123 -17.62 9.55 22.91
N LYS A 124 -17.07 10.32 23.85
CA LYS A 124 -17.84 10.89 24.95
C LYS A 124 -18.98 11.72 24.36
N SER A 125 -20.19 11.49 24.85
CA SER A 125 -21.37 12.18 24.35
C SER A 125 -21.35 13.65 24.79
N MET A 126 -22.07 14.52 24.07
CA MET A 126 -22.13 15.96 24.38
C MET A 126 -22.47 16.28 25.83
N SER A 127 -23.17 15.38 26.54
CA SER A 127 -23.49 15.53 27.97
C SER A 127 -22.26 15.47 28.89
N ASP A 128 -21.17 14.82 28.49
CA ASP A 128 -19.91 14.80 29.25
C ASP A 128 -19.13 16.11 29.14
N PHE A 129 -19.44 16.94 28.14
CA PHE A 129 -18.80 18.25 27.95
C PHE A 129 -19.40 19.32 28.86
N PHE A 130 -20.69 19.21 29.19
CA PHE A 130 -21.39 20.16 30.06
C PHE A 130 -21.07 20.00 31.55
N SER A 131 -20.60 18.82 31.99
CA SER A 131 -20.20 18.62 33.39
C SER A 131 -18.86 19.27 33.75
N CYS A 132 -18.02 19.57 32.74
CA CYS A 132 -16.68 20.14 32.95
C CYS A 132 -16.66 21.68 32.93
N ILE A 133 -17.77 22.34 32.55
CA ILE A 133 -17.88 23.81 32.41
C ILE A 133 -18.64 24.45 33.60
N LEU A 134 -19.19 23.64 34.51
CA LEU A 134 -19.81 24.11 35.75
C LEU A 134 -18.93 23.79 36.96
N TRP A 135 -17.74 24.39 37.01
CA TRP A 135 -17.00 24.75 38.24
C TRP A 135 -16.09 25.94 37.94
#